data_AF-B2TH20-F1
#
_entry.id   AF-B2TH20-F1
#
_cell.length_a   1.000
_cell.length_b   1.000
_cell.length_c   1.000
_cell.angle_alpha   90.00
_cell.angle_beta   90.00
_cell.angle_gamma   90.00
#
_symmetry.space_group_name_H-M   'P 1'
#
loop_
_entity.id
_entity.type
_entity.pdbx_description
1 polymer ?
#
loop_
_entity_poly.entity_id
_entity_poly.type
_entity_poly.pdbx_seq_one_letter_code
_entity_poly.pdbx_strand_id
1 'polypeptide(L)'
;MIKALLVAAAVSVASLCTAVSAAPNLRGLQIGWKVHQPTRFIVSGVLRQDGTTDVIKPIHAIVTADNNSAAVASFARTVGQQYPGYTLIATLASPVPAVGTCENNI
;
A
#
# COMPACT_ATOMS: atom_id res chain seq x y z
N MET A 1 51.12 23.75 -54.10
CA MET A 1 50.31 24.84 -53.53
C MET A 1 49.26 24.22 -52.63
N ILE A 2 49.24 24.67 -51.37
CA ILE A 2 48.38 24.24 -50.27
C ILE A 2 47.00 24.93 -50.35
N LYS A 3 45.92 24.17 -50.09
CA LYS A 3 44.69 24.60 -49.38
C LYS A 3 43.73 23.39 -49.35
N ALA A 4 43.74 22.58 -48.29
CA ALA A 4 42.99 22.77 -47.06
C ALA A 4 41.48 22.89 -47.29
N LEU A 5 40.72 21.86 -46.87
CA LEU A 5 39.59 22.03 -45.97
C LEU A 5 39.22 20.66 -45.36
N LEU A 6 39.55 20.49 -44.08
CA LEU A 6 39.02 19.42 -43.23
C LEU A 6 37.61 19.83 -42.79
N VAL A 7 36.61 19.02 -43.11
CA VAL A 7 35.25 19.17 -42.57
C VAL A 7 35.08 18.20 -41.42
N ALA A 8 34.57 18.74 -40.32
CA ALA A 8 34.55 18.16 -39.00
C ALA A 8 33.33 17.28 -38.72
N ALA A 9 33.56 16.33 -37.83
CA ALA A 9 32.75 15.96 -36.65
C ALA A 9 31.41 15.21 -36.77
N ALA A 10 31.31 14.26 -35.84
CA ALA A 10 30.15 13.66 -35.19
C ALA A 10 29.37 12.56 -35.95
N VAL A 11 29.90 11.33 -35.91
CA VAL A 11 29.08 10.13 -36.09
C VAL A 11 28.37 9.84 -34.77
N SER A 12 27.08 10.17 -34.72
CA SER A 12 26.17 9.87 -33.63
C SER A 12 26.06 8.35 -33.42
N VAL A 13 26.38 7.85 -32.24
CA VAL A 13 26.10 6.45 -31.87
C VAL A 13 24.60 6.33 -31.67
N ALA A 14 23.89 5.82 -32.67
CA ALA A 14 22.51 5.40 -32.52
C ALA A 14 22.49 4.11 -31.69
N SER A 15 22.29 4.22 -30.38
CA SER A 15 21.99 3.09 -29.52
C SER A 15 20.68 2.43 -29.99
N LEU A 16 20.81 1.27 -30.64
CA LEU A 16 19.71 0.37 -30.94
C LEU A 16 19.19 -0.24 -29.63
N CYS A 17 18.24 0.41 -28.98
CA CYS A 17 17.36 -0.26 -28.02
C CYS A 17 16.31 -1.04 -28.81
N THR A 18 16.66 -2.24 -29.29
CA THR A 18 15.64 -3.20 -29.71
C THR A 18 14.97 -3.74 -28.45
N ALA A 19 13.79 -3.21 -28.13
CA ALA A 19 12.89 -3.84 -27.18
C ALA A 19 12.49 -5.21 -27.76
N VAL A 20 13.07 -6.29 -27.24
CA VAL A 20 12.58 -7.64 -27.47
C VAL A 20 11.19 -7.72 -26.87
N SER A 21 10.17 -7.60 -27.72
CA SER A 21 8.81 -7.98 -27.35
C SER A 21 8.79 -9.50 -27.22
N ALA A 22 8.74 -10.00 -26.00
CA ALA A 22 8.46 -11.40 -25.76
C ALA A 22 7.08 -11.72 -26.36
N ALA A 23 7.04 -12.61 -27.37
CA ALA A 23 5.79 -13.02 -27.98
C ALA A 23 4.86 -13.62 -26.91
N PRO A 24 3.58 -13.23 -26.84
CA PRO A 24 2.66 -13.78 -25.86
C PRO A 24 2.32 -15.22 -26.25
N ASN A 25 2.78 -16.19 -25.46
CA ASN A 25 2.28 -17.56 -25.55
C ASN A 25 0.80 -17.58 -25.11
N LEU A 26 -0.09 -17.72 -26.10
CA LEU A 26 -1.57 -17.68 -26.01
C LEU A 26 -2.23 -18.81 -25.19
N ARG A 27 -1.50 -19.51 -24.30
CA ARG A 27 -2.07 -20.56 -23.44
C ARG A 27 -2.37 -20.12 -22.02
N GLY A 28 -2.13 -18.84 -21.70
CA GLY A 28 -2.51 -18.23 -20.43
C GLY A 28 -4.00 -17.91 -20.32
N LEU A 29 -4.59 -17.21 -21.30
CA LEU A 29 -5.74 -16.27 -21.22
C LEU A 29 -7.08 -16.66 -20.55
N GLN A 30 -7.16 -17.73 -19.76
CA GLN A 30 -8.43 -18.29 -19.27
C GLN A 30 -8.55 -18.55 -17.76
N ILE A 31 -7.61 -18.16 -16.89
CA ILE A 31 -7.79 -18.30 -15.42
C ILE A 31 -7.59 -16.96 -14.72
N GLY A 32 -8.54 -16.05 -14.91
CA GLY A 32 -8.56 -14.76 -14.22
C GLY A 32 -9.01 -14.88 -12.76
N TRP A 33 -8.07 -14.92 -11.81
CA TRP A 33 -8.37 -14.77 -10.39
C TRP A 33 -8.75 -13.31 -10.08
N LYS A 34 -10.03 -13.06 -9.78
CA LYS A 34 -10.47 -11.75 -9.25
C LYS A 34 -10.13 -11.65 -7.78
N VAL A 35 -9.09 -10.89 -7.43
CA VAL A 35 -8.75 -10.62 -6.02
C VAL A 35 -9.54 -9.41 -5.54
N HIS A 36 -10.53 -9.64 -4.67
CA HIS A 36 -11.14 -8.55 -3.90
C HIS A 36 -10.30 -8.31 -2.65
N GLN A 37 -9.53 -7.21 -2.64
CA GLN A 37 -8.83 -6.76 -1.44
C GLN A 37 -9.71 -5.75 -0.70
N PRO A 38 -10.21 -6.08 0.50
CA PRO A 38 -10.98 -5.13 1.28
C PRO A 38 -10.09 -3.96 1.74
N THR A 39 -10.66 -2.76 1.78
CA THR A 39 -10.00 -1.59 2.37
C THR A 39 -9.78 -1.84 3.86
N ARG A 40 -8.51 -1.76 4.28
CA ARG A 40 -8.10 -2.06 5.66
C ARG A 40 -7.35 -0.88 6.24
N PHE A 41 -7.49 -0.70 7.54
CA PHE A 41 -6.81 0.32 8.31
C PHE A 41 -6.13 -0.34 9.50
N ILE A 42 -4.88 0.04 9.79
CA ILE A 42 -4.32 -0.19 11.11
C ILE A 42 -4.83 0.91 12.02
N VAL A 43 -5.52 0.53 13.09
CA VAL A 43 -6.01 1.45 14.11
C VAL A 43 -5.24 1.20 15.39
N SER A 44 -4.55 2.23 15.84
CA SER A 44 -3.81 2.28 17.10
C SER A 44 -4.64 3.03 18.12
N GLY A 45 -4.72 2.52 19.34
CA GLY A 45 -5.44 3.12 20.45
C GLY A 45 -4.61 3.14 21.72
N VAL A 46 -4.87 4.12 22.58
CA VAL A 46 -4.32 4.18 23.94
C VAL A 46 -5.47 4.09 24.92
N LEU A 47 -5.46 3.07 25.76
CA LEU A 47 -6.40 2.89 26.85
C LEU A 47 -5.80 3.38 28.15
N ARG A 48 -6.64 3.93 29.02
CA ARG A 48 -6.32 4.24 30.41
C ARG A 48 -7.28 3.49 31.32
N GLN A 49 -6.77 2.85 32.38
CA GLN A 49 -7.63 2.19 33.35
C GLN A 49 -8.46 3.24 34.10
N ASP A 50 -9.76 2.98 34.26
CA ASP A 50 -10.67 3.90 34.93
C ASP A 50 -10.25 4.11 36.39
N GLY A 51 -10.35 5.35 36.86
CA GLY A 51 -9.89 5.75 38.20
C GLY A 51 -8.37 5.90 38.35
N THR A 52 -7.59 5.69 37.29
CA THR A 52 -6.12 5.87 37.29
C THR A 52 -5.68 6.95 36.30
N THR A 53 -4.45 7.45 36.45
CA THR A 53 -3.79 8.34 35.49
C THR A 53 -2.53 7.73 34.87
N ASP A 54 -2.02 6.66 35.46
CA ASP A 54 -0.70 6.06 35.19
C ASP A 54 -0.78 4.64 34.59
N VAL A 55 -1.93 3.97 34.67
CA VAL A 55 -2.10 2.66 34.04
C VAL A 55 -2.58 2.82 32.60
N ILE A 56 -1.62 2.76 31.68
CA ILE A 56 -1.83 2.92 30.23
C ILE A 56 -1.65 1.58 29.51
N LYS A 57 -2.51 1.30 28.53
CA LYS A 57 -2.45 0.12 27.68
C LYS A 57 -2.57 0.50 26.20
N PRO A 58 -1.46 0.51 25.43
CA PRO A 58 -1.52 0.67 23.98
C PRO A 58 -2.07 -0.61 23.34
N ILE A 59 -2.89 -0.45 22.30
CA ILE A 59 -3.51 -1.54 21.56
C ILE A 59 -3.56 -1.20 20.07
N HIS A 60 -3.55 -2.23 19.22
CA HIS A 60 -3.60 -2.07 17.77
C HIS A 60 -4.50 -3.14 17.17
N ALA A 61 -5.20 -2.81 16.09
CA ALA A 61 -5.95 -3.79 15.30
C ALA A 61 -5.94 -3.42 13.82
N ILE A 62 -6.06 -4.43 12.96
CA ILE A 62 -6.38 -4.23 11.55
C ILE A 62 -7.90 -4.28 11.42
N VAL A 63 -8.50 -3.20 10.93
CA VAL A 63 -9.94 -3.04 10.78
C VAL A 63 -10.28 -2.91 9.30
N THR A 64 -11.21 -3.73 8.83
CA THR A 64 -11.81 -3.56 7.50
C THR A 64 -12.90 -2.50 7.59
N ALA A 65 -12.79 -1.44 6.79
CA ALA A 65 -13.74 -0.34 6.77
C ALA A 65 -13.60 0.46 5.46
N ASP A 66 -14.59 1.30 5.15
CA ASP A 66 -14.54 2.12 3.93
C ASP A 66 -13.61 3.32 4.07
N ASN A 67 -13.40 3.82 5.29
CA ASN A 67 -12.57 5.00 5.57
C ASN A 67 -12.03 4.99 7.02
N ASN A 68 -11.11 5.93 7.31
CA ASN A 68 -10.50 6.10 8.63
C ASN A 68 -11.54 6.25 9.76
N SER A 69 -12.59 7.04 9.56
CA SER A 69 -13.60 7.31 10.59
C SER A 69 -14.39 6.05 10.95
N ALA A 70 -14.83 5.30 9.93
CA ALA A 70 -15.50 4.03 10.10
C ALA A 70 -14.58 2.98 10.79
N ALA A 71 -13.29 2.98 10.46
CA ALA A 71 -12.31 2.12 11.11
C ALA A 71 -12.17 2.43 12.61
N VAL A 72 -12.05 3.71 12.98
CA VAL A 72 -11.98 4.15 14.38
C VAL A 72 -13.26 3.82 15.14
N ALA A 73 -14.43 4.05 14.54
CA ALA A 73 -15.71 3.75 15.19
C ALA A 73 -15.88 2.24 15.46
N SER A 74 -15.52 1.39 14.49
CA SER A 74 -15.55 -0.06 14.67
C SER A 74 -14.53 -0.52 15.72
N PHE A 75 -13.32 0.04 15.68
CA PHE A 75 -12.28 -0.23 16.68
C PHE A 75 -12.74 0.13 18.10
N ALA A 76 -13.26 1.34 18.30
CA ALA A 76 -13.72 1.82 19.61
C ALA A 76 -14.84 0.94 20.19
N ARG A 77 -15.78 0.49 19.35
CA ARG A 77 -16.84 -0.44 19.77
C ARG A 77 -16.29 -1.76 20.28
N THR A 78 -15.39 -2.38 19.51
CA THR A 78 -14.75 -3.65 19.89
C THR A 78 -13.93 -3.50 21.17
N VAL A 79 -13.17 -2.42 21.28
CA VAL A 79 -12.34 -2.12 22.44
C VAL A 79 -13.18 -1.94 23.71
N GLY A 80 -14.30 -1.22 23.62
CA GLY A 80 -15.19 -1.03 24.77
C GLY A 80 -15.80 -2.34 25.30
N GLN A 81 -15.90 -3.37 24.45
CA GLN A 81 -16.36 -4.70 24.86
C GLN A 81 -15.22 -5.56 25.43
N GLN A 82 -14.02 -5.47 24.86
CA GLN A 82 -12.88 -6.32 25.24
C GLN A 82 -12.15 -5.84 26.49
N TYR A 83 -12.21 -4.53 26.78
CA TYR A 83 -11.48 -3.91 27.89
C TYR A 83 -12.44 -3.16 28.81
N PRO A 84 -13.33 -3.87 29.53
CA PRO A 84 -14.15 -3.22 30.56
C PRO A 84 -13.25 -2.62 31.65
N GLY A 85 -13.64 -1.45 32.17
CA GLY A 85 -12.85 -0.71 33.16
C GLY A 85 -11.66 0.06 32.56
N TYR A 86 -11.62 0.22 31.23
CA TYR A 86 -10.67 1.07 30.54
C TYR A 86 -11.39 2.06 29.62
N THR A 87 -10.89 3.30 29.59
CA THR A 87 -11.34 4.34 28.68
C THR A 87 -10.34 4.50 27.53
N LEU A 88 -10.84 4.55 26.29
CA LEU A 88 -10.05 4.88 25.10
C LEU A 88 -9.82 6.40 25.05
N ILE A 89 -8.56 6.83 25.19
CA ILE A 89 -8.21 8.26 25.34
C ILE A 89 -7.52 8.85 24.11
N ALA A 90 -6.99 8.02 23.21
CA ALA A 90 -6.42 8.46 21.95
C ALA A 90 -6.54 7.36 20.89
N THR A 91 -6.70 7.77 19.64
CA THR A 91 -6.77 6.86 18.49
C THR A 91 -6.07 7.46 17.28
N LEU A 92 -5.41 6.61 16.49
CA LEU A 92 -4.87 6.93 15.17
C LEU A 92 -5.22 5.81 14.20
N ALA A 93 -5.79 6.16 13.05
CA ALA A 93 -6.01 5.22 11.96
C ALA A 93 -5.09 5.55 10.77
N SER A 94 -4.57 4.51 10.13
CA SER A 94 -3.76 4.65 8.91
C SER A 94 -4.14 3.58 7.90
N PRO A 95 -4.27 3.93 6.61
CA PRO A 95 -4.61 2.94 5.58
C PRO A 95 -3.50 1.90 5.46
N VAL A 96 -3.89 0.63 5.38
CA VAL A 96 -2.98 -0.45 5.02
C VAL A 96 -2.89 -0.46 3.49
N PRO A 97 -1.68 -0.31 2.90
CA PRO A 97 -1.54 -0.36 1.46
C PRO A 97 -2.07 -1.67 0.87
N ALA A 98 -2.71 -1.58 -0.29
CA ALA A 98 -3.06 -2.75 -1.08
C ALA A 98 -1.75 -3.44 -1.51
N VAL A 99 -1.55 -4.68 -1.08
CA VAL A 99 -0.42 -5.52 -1.49
C VAL A 99 -0.89 -6.37 -2.66
N GLY A 100 -0.93 -5.79 -3.85
CA GLY A 100 -1.24 -6.51 -5.08
C GLY A 100 -1.82 -5.63 -6.17
N THR A 101 -1.06 -5.45 -7.24
CA THR A 101 -1.61 -5.36 -8.59
C THR A 101 -2.04 -6.77 -8.98
N CYS A 102 -3.22 -6.95 -9.58
CA CYS A 102 -3.57 -8.22 -10.22
C CYS A 102 -2.65 -8.38 -11.44
N GLU A 103 -1.43 -8.87 -11.23
CA GLU A 103 -0.52 -9.31 -12.29
C GLU A 103 -0.81 -10.78 -12.56
N ASN A 104 -2.01 -11.04 -13.08
CA ASN A 104 -2.28 -12.28 -13.78
C ASN A 104 -3.23 -11.96 -14.93
N ASN A 105 -2.63 -11.39 -15.98
CA ASN A 105 -3.07 -11.68 -17.33
C ASN A 105 -2.68 -13.14 -17.65
N ILE A 106 -3.20 -14.11 -16.86
CA ILE A 106 -3.23 -15.51 -17.28
C ILE A 106 -4.21 -15.48 -18.42
#